data_AF-A0A9E3ENF3-F1
#
_entry.id   AF-A0A9E3ENF3-F1
#
_cell.length_a   1.000
_cell.length_b   1.000
_cell.length_c   1.000
_cell.angle_alpha   90.00
_cell.angle_beta   90.00
_cell.angle_gamma   90.00
#
_symmetry.space_group_name_H-M   'P 1'
#
loop_
_entity.id
_entity.type
_entity.pdbx_description
1 polymer ?
#
loop_
_entity_poly.entity_id
_entity_poly.type
_entity_poly.pdbx_seq_one_letter_code
_entity_poly.pdbx_strand_id
1 'polypeptide(L)'
;MSNSMMPSKIPASIADWLSYFEQNRLHRRSILWERGIHIEKHLRKPVIRSLQRFQVGEKGDGKHLREAAEAIKDPQYSAAIRLFVQEEQEHSRMLAGLIYALDGDLLNSHWSDACFVLLRRLSGLRIELFTLLVAEIIAQVYYRVLHDGLTDCVFRSVCTQILHDEDAHVAFHCDYLYAELRTFSPYMRWLVSRLWYAFFSLVCLVVVCDHFSLLRMLRVSPIAFWKDCHGMFDKARIRLFG
;
A
#
# COMPACT_ATOMS: atom_id res chain seq x y z
N MET A 1 32.69 -2.78 1.55
CA MET A 1 32.13 -1.50 1.10
C MET A 1 31.21 -1.81 -0.08
N SER A 2 29.91 -1.95 0.17
CA SER A 2 28.91 -2.23 -0.87
C SER A 2 28.06 -0.98 -1.03
N ASN A 3 28.09 -0.40 -2.23
CA ASN A 3 27.33 0.78 -2.60
C ASN A 3 25.84 0.43 -2.58
N SER A 4 25.13 0.89 -1.55
CA SER A 4 23.67 0.96 -1.56
C SER A 4 23.27 2.05 -2.56
N MET A 5 22.82 1.64 -3.74
CA MET A 5 22.14 2.50 -4.71
C MET A 5 20.75 2.83 -4.13
N MET A 6 20.71 3.83 -3.26
CA MET A 6 19.46 4.57 -2.99
C MET A 6 19.14 5.35 -4.27
N PRO A 7 17.96 5.20 -4.89
CA PRO A 7 17.59 6.07 -6.01
C PRO A 7 17.63 7.53 -5.53
N SER A 8 18.44 8.32 -6.23
CA SER A 8 18.72 9.71 -5.94
C SER A 8 17.56 10.59 -6.38
N LYS A 9 17.00 11.34 -5.41
CA LYS A 9 15.93 12.35 -5.51
C LYS A 9 14.51 11.77 -5.75
N ILE A 10 13.61 12.15 -4.85
CA ILE A 10 12.17 11.96 -5.01
C ILE A 10 11.72 12.71 -6.28
N PRO A 11 10.93 12.07 -7.18
CA PRO A 11 10.40 12.73 -8.38
C PRO A 11 9.67 14.02 -8.04
N ALA A 12 9.90 15.11 -8.79
CA ALA A 12 9.37 16.44 -8.45
C ALA A 12 8.17 16.85 -9.34
N SER A 13 7.92 16.14 -10.43
CA SER A 13 6.84 16.40 -11.39
C SER A 13 6.13 15.11 -11.82
N ILE A 14 4.93 15.24 -12.42
CA ILE A 14 4.19 14.08 -12.96
C ILE A 14 4.97 13.35 -14.07
N ALA A 15 5.75 14.08 -14.88
CA ALA A 15 6.61 13.48 -15.89
C ALA A 15 7.70 12.60 -15.23
N ASP A 16 8.29 13.06 -14.13
CA ASP A 16 9.28 12.28 -13.38
C ASP A 16 8.64 11.03 -12.77
N TRP A 17 7.39 11.12 -12.29
CA TRP A 17 6.63 9.98 -11.79
C TRP A 17 6.29 8.96 -12.86
N LEU A 18 5.87 9.41 -14.06
CA LEU A 18 5.64 8.52 -15.19
C LEU A 18 6.92 7.75 -15.55
N SER A 19 8.05 8.46 -15.69
CA SER A 19 9.34 7.83 -15.95
C SER A 19 9.78 6.90 -14.82
N TYR A 20 9.51 7.24 -13.56
CA TYR A 20 9.76 6.36 -12.42
C TYR A 20 9.03 5.03 -12.58
N PHE A 21 7.71 5.06 -12.81
CA PHE A 21 6.91 3.85 -12.94
C PHE A 21 7.30 3.00 -14.17
N GLU A 22 7.64 3.66 -15.29
CA GLU A 22 8.17 2.96 -16.47
C GLU A 22 9.47 2.22 -16.15
N GLN A 23 10.39 2.87 -15.43
CA GLN A 23 11.66 2.27 -15.02
C GLN A 23 11.47 1.19 -13.95
N ASN A 24 10.60 1.40 -12.97
CA ASN A 24 10.34 0.43 -11.90
C ASN A 24 9.80 -0.88 -12.47
N ARG A 25 8.88 -0.80 -13.45
CA ARG A 25 8.37 -1.97 -14.18
C ARG A 25 9.48 -2.76 -14.89
N LEU A 26 10.48 -2.09 -15.45
CA LEU A 26 11.59 -2.74 -16.17
C LEU A 26 12.64 -3.37 -15.21
N HIS A 27 12.77 -2.84 -14.00
CA HIS A 27 13.80 -3.25 -13.03
C HIS A 27 13.23 -4.00 -11.83
N ARG A 28 12.02 -4.55 -11.96
CA ARG A 28 11.38 -5.34 -10.91
C ARG A 28 12.27 -6.52 -10.51
N ARG A 29 12.39 -6.75 -9.20
CA ARG A 29 13.25 -7.82 -8.68
C ARG A 29 12.68 -9.19 -9.03
N SER A 30 13.55 -10.10 -9.44
CA SER A 30 13.19 -11.51 -9.62
C SER A 30 13.03 -12.18 -8.24
N ILE A 31 11.91 -12.87 -8.04
CA ILE A 31 11.67 -13.69 -6.84
C ILE A 31 12.01 -15.14 -7.16
N LEU A 32 12.85 -15.76 -6.33
CA LEU A 32 13.33 -17.14 -6.48
C LEU A 32 12.29 -18.14 -5.92
N TRP A 33 11.12 -18.21 -6.56
CA TRP A 33 9.99 -19.06 -6.15
C TRP A 33 10.34 -20.55 -6.04
N GLU A 34 11.32 -21.01 -6.83
CA GLU A 34 11.78 -22.40 -6.85
C GLU A 34 12.39 -22.88 -5.52
N ARG A 35 12.76 -21.96 -4.62
CA ARG A 35 13.24 -22.30 -3.28
C ARG A 35 12.14 -22.80 -2.35
N GLY A 36 10.87 -22.62 -2.72
CA GLY A 36 9.74 -22.90 -1.85
C GLY A 36 9.65 -21.94 -0.67
N ILE A 37 8.64 -22.14 0.17
CA ILE A 37 8.41 -21.34 1.38
C ILE A 37 8.52 -22.22 2.61
N HIS A 38 9.39 -21.82 3.53
CA HIS A 38 9.67 -22.54 4.77
C HIS A 38 9.45 -21.66 5.99
N ILE A 39 8.21 -21.65 6.48
CA ILE A 39 7.84 -21.04 7.77
C ILE A 39 7.36 -22.11 8.77
N GLU A 40 7.41 -21.80 10.06
CA GLU A 40 6.95 -22.72 11.10
C GLU A 40 5.47 -23.08 10.90
N LYS A 41 5.13 -24.36 11.11
CA LYS A 41 3.78 -24.90 10.87
C LYS A 41 2.67 -24.11 11.57
N HIS A 42 2.95 -23.60 12.78
CA HIS A 42 1.99 -22.83 13.56
C HIS A 42 1.73 -21.42 13.00
N LEU A 43 2.65 -20.86 12.17
CA LEU A 43 2.49 -19.56 11.52
C LEU A 43 1.69 -19.64 10.22
N ARG A 44 1.66 -20.80 9.55
CA ARG A 44 1.02 -20.96 8.22
C ARG A 44 -0.40 -20.43 8.17
N LYS A 45 -1.29 -20.93 9.03
CA LYS A 45 -2.70 -20.55 9.01
C LYS A 45 -2.93 -19.05 9.34
N PRO A 46 -2.32 -18.46 10.38
CA PRO A 46 -2.38 -17.01 10.61
C PRO A 46 -1.85 -16.17 9.45
N VAL A 47 -0.72 -16.58 8.84
CA VAL A 47 -0.11 -15.89 7.72
C VAL A 47 -1.00 -15.94 6.49
N ILE A 48 -1.47 -17.13 6.08
CA ILE A 48 -2.40 -17.30 4.95
C ILE A 48 -3.63 -16.41 5.14
N ARG A 49 -4.27 -16.49 6.31
CA ARG A 49 -5.47 -15.69 6.61
C ARG A 49 -5.22 -14.19 6.53
N SER A 50 -4.04 -13.75 6.95
CA SER A 50 -3.64 -12.36 6.88
C SER A 50 -3.39 -11.93 5.43
N LEU A 51 -2.62 -12.71 4.67
CA LEU A 51 -2.27 -12.43 3.28
C LEU A 51 -3.52 -12.39 2.40
N GLN A 52 -4.46 -13.32 2.59
CA GLN A 52 -5.70 -13.35 1.84
C GLN A 52 -6.46 -12.01 1.89
N ARG A 53 -6.43 -11.30 3.03
CA ARG A 53 -7.13 -10.01 3.17
C ARG A 53 -6.43 -8.89 2.42
N PHE A 54 -5.11 -8.80 2.56
CA PHE A 54 -4.33 -7.82 1.78
C PHE A 54 -4.42 -8.11 0.27
N GLN A 55 -4.38 -9.38 -0.12
CA GLN A 55 -4.49 -9.81 -1.51
C GLN A 55 -5.80 -9.37 -2.17
N VAL A 56 -6.93 -9.44 -1.46
CA VAL A 56 -8.19 -8.95 -2.02
C VAL A 56 -8.22 -7.43 -2.10
N GLY A 57 -7.62 -6.72 -1.13
CA GLY A 57 -7.49 -5.26 -1.15
C GLY A 57 -6.71 -4.71 -2.36
N GLU A 58 -5.67 -5.43 -2.79
CA GLU A 58 -4.78 -5.10 -3.92
C GLU A 58 -5.30 -5.60 -5.27
N LYS A 59 -6.25 -6.54 -5.29
CA LYS A 59 -6.79 -7.15 -6.53
C LYS A 59 -7.58 -6.17 -7.41
N GLY A 60 -7.92 -4.98 -6.91
CA GLY A 60 -8.78 -4.02 -7.61
C GLY A 60 -8.29 -3.73 -9.04
N ASP A 61 -9.21 -3.71 -10.01
CA ASP A 61 -8.90 -3.38 -11.41
C ASP A 61 -8.55 -1.89 -11.62
N GLY A 62 -8.64 -1.09 -10.56
CA GLY A 62 -8.40 0.35 -10.56
C GLY A 62 -9.36 1.12 -11.47
N LYS A 63 -10.51 0.53 -11.86
CA LYS A 63 -11.38 1.12 -12.89
C LYS A 63 -11.84 2.53 -12.53
N HIS A 64 -12.35 2.72 -11.30
CA HIS A 64 -12.79 4.03 -10.84
C HIS A 64 -11.64 5.04 -10.78
N LEU A 65 -10.50 4.66 -10.19
CA LEU A 65 -9.30 5.49 -10.15
C LEU A 65 -8.85 5.93 -11.55
N ARG A 66 -8.86 5.00 -12.52
CA ARG A 66 -8.50 5.27 -13.91
C ARG A 66 -9.49 6.21 -14.58
N GLU A 67 -10.78 5.96 -14.44
CA GLU A 67 -11.83 6.85 -14.97
C GLU A 67 -11.73 8.25 -14.36
N ALA A 68 -11.48 8.35 -13.05
CA ALA A 68 -11.30 9.60 -12.34
C ALA A 68 -10.02 10.34 -12.77
N ALA A 69 -8.93 9.62 -13.05
CA ALA A 69 -7.70 10.18 -13.60
C ALA A 69 -7.85 10.61 -15.07
N GLU A 70 -8.62 9.89 -15.89
CA GLU A 70 -8.89 10.31 -17.27
C GLU A 70 -9.75 11.58 -17.31
N ALA A 71 -10.66 11.75 -16.35
CA ALA A 71 -11.53 12.92 -16.25
C ALA A 71 -10.76 14.24 -16.00
N ILE A 72 -9.56 14.21 -15.42
CA ILE A 72 -8.76 15.42 -15.20
C ILE A 72 -8.03 15.90 -16.48
N LYS A 73 -8.11 15.16 -17.58
CA LYS A 73 -7.53 15.49 -18.90
C LYS A 73 -6.02 15.76 -18.87
N ASP A 74 -5.30 15.12 -17.97
CA ASP A 74 -3.84 15.05 -17.95
C ASP A 74 -3.38 13.66 -18.46
N PRO A 75 -2.86 13.57 -19.70
CA PRO A 75 -2.43 12.30 -20.27
C PRO A 75 -1.26 11.64 -19.53
N GLN A 76 -0.35 12.43 -18.96
CA GLN A 76 0.82 11.92 -18.23
C GLN A 76 0.39 11.35 -16.88
N TYR A 77 -0.47 12.05 -16.16
CA TYR A 77 -1.03 11.56 -14.89
C TYR A 77 -1.86 10.29 -15.11
N SER A 78 -2.71 10.28 -16.15
CA SER A 78 -3.50 9.10 -16.51
C SER A 78 -2.59 7.90 -16.84
N ALA A 79 -1.46 8.13 -17.51
CA ALA A 79 -0.48 7.08 -17.79
C ALA A 79 0.21 6.57 -16.52
N ALA A 80 0.62 7.47 -15.62
CA ALA A 80 1.21 7.10 -14.32
C ALA A 80 0.23 6.28 -13.48
N ILE A 81 -1.04 6.67 -13.40
CA ILE A 81 -2.09 5.90 -12.70
C ILE A 81 -2.28 4.50 -13.29
N ARG A 82 -2.24 4.36 -14.62
CA ARG A 82 -2.32 3.03 -15.25
C ARG A 82 -1.14 2.15 -14.88
N LEU A 83 0.07 2.70 -14.78
CA LEU A 83 1.25 1.94 -14.37
C LEU A 83 1.19 1.59 -12.87
N PHE A 84 0.81 2.54 -12.01
CA PHE A 84 0.53 2.28 -10.59
C PHE A 84 -0.44 1.11 -10.39
N VAL A 85 -1.59 1.11 -11.11
CA VAL A 85 -2.55 0.00 -11.04
C VAL A 85 -1.94 -1.33 -11.50
N GLN A 86 -1.00 -1.33 -12.45
CA GLN A 86 -0.29 -2.54 -12.85
C GLN A 86 0.67 -3.02 -11.75
N GLU A 87 1.27 -2.12 -10.97
CA GLU A 87 2.12 -2.51 -9.83
C GLU A 87 1.29 -3.13 -8.70
N GLU A 88 0.15 -2.55 -8.37
CA GLU A 88 -0.81 -3.11 -7.39
C GLU A 88 -1.30 -4.51 -7.80
N GLN A 89 -1.58 -4.72 -9.10
CA GLN A 89 -1.95 -6.03 -9.62
C GLN A 89 -0.81 -7.04 -9.49
N GLU A 90 0.43 -6.59 -9.64
CA GLU A 90 1.61 -7.43 -9.45
C GLU A 90 1.82 -7.76 -7.96
N HIS A 91 1.52 -6.84 -7.04
CA HIS A 91 1.50 -7.14 -5.60
C HIS A 91 0.49 -8.24 -5.29
N SER A 92 -0.74 -8.08 -5.77
CA SER A 92 -1.79 -9.09 -5.60
C SER A 92 -1.38 -10.46 -6.17
N ARG A 93 -0.69 -10.48 -7.32
CA ARG A 93 -0.14 -11.71 -7.92
C ARG A 93 0.94 -12.35 -7.05
N MET A 94 1.85 -11.56 -6.49
CA MET A 94 2.89 -12.04 -5.59
C MET A 94 2.30 -12.60 -4.30
N LEU A 95 1.31 -11.92 -3.70
CA LEU A 95 0.61 -12.43 -2.52
C LEU A 95 -0.12 -13.73 -2.79
N ALA A 96 -0.77 -13.86 -3.95
CA ALA A 96 -1.37 -15.12 -4.37
C ALA A 96 -0.33 -16.24 -4.47
N GLY A 97 0.85 -15.95 -5.01
CA GLY A 97 1.98 -16.88 -5.02
C GLY A 97 2.40 -17.35 -3.62
N LEU A 98 2.46 -16.43 -2.65
CA LEU A 98 2.75 -16.77 -1.24
C LEU A 98 1.66 -17.65 -0.63
N ILE A 99 0.38 -17.35 -0.89
CA ILE A 99 -0.76 -18.11 -0.39
C ILE A 99 -0.73 -19.55 -0.93
N TYR A 100 -0.55 -19.72 -2.23
CA TYR A 100 -0.49 -21.04 -2.86
C TYR A 100 0.72 -21.86 -2.40
N ALA A 101 1.90 -21.24 -2.27
CA ALA A 101 3.09 -21.91 -1.77
C ALA A 101 3.00 -22.31 -0.28
N LEU A 102 2.02 -21.78 0.46
CA LEU A 102 1.70 -22.19 1.82
C LEU A 102 0.53 -23.20 1.90
N ASP A 103 0.10 -23.75 0.77
CA ASP A 103 -1.06 -24.65 0.65
C ASP A 103 -2.40 -23.98 1.05
N GLY A 104 -2.54 -22.68 0.77
CA GLY A 104 -3.78 -21.93 0.98
C GLY A 104 -4.53 -21.62 -0.32
N ASP A 105 -5.83 -21.38 -0.20
CA ASP A 105 -6.68 -20.90 -1.30
C ASP A 105 -6.86 -19.39 -1.27
N LEU A 106 -7.22 -18.76 -2.39
CA LEU A 106 -7.58 -17.34 -2.41
C LEU A 106 -8.98 -17.11 -1.84
N LEU A 107 -9.18 -15.95 -1.21
CA LEU A 107 -10.53 -15.49 -0.90
C LEU A 107 -11.15 -14.84 -2.14
N ASN A 108 -12.41 -15.15 -2.40
CA ASN A 108 -13.16 -14.49 -3.47
C ASN A 108 -13.54 -13.06 -3.10
N SER A 109 -13.83 -12.81 -1.82
CA SER A 109 -14.14 -11.49 -1.26
C SER A 109 -14.02 -11.50 0.27
N HIS A 110 -13.67 -10.36 0.87
CA HIS A 110 -13.84 -10.11 2.30
C HIS A 110 -14.75 -8.88 2.50
N TRP A 111 -15.49 -8.84 3.62
CA TRP A 111 -16.50 -7.80 3.88
C TRP A 111 -15.87 -6.41 4.10
N SER A 112 -14.64 -6.36 4.62
CA SER A 112 -13.86 -5.12 4.69
C SER A 112 -13.64 -4.53 3.30
N ASP A 113 -13.45 -5.37 2.28
CA ASP A 113 -13.21 -4.94 0.90
C ASP A 113 -14.46 -4.31 0.31
N ALA A 114 -15.65 -4.79 0.65
CA ALA A 114 -16.89 -4.15 0.22
C ALA A 114 -17.01 -2.72 0.78
N CYS A 115 -16.61 -2.50 2.04
CA CYS A 115 -16.58 -1.16 2.65
C CYS A 115 -15.48 -0.28 2.03
N PHE A 116 -14.28 -0.79 1.79
CA PHE A 116 -13.19 -0.05 1.14
C PHE A 116 -13.51 0.28 -0.32
N VAL A 117 -14.08 -0.67 -1.07
CA VAL A 117 -14.55 -0.45 -2.44
C VAL A 117 -15.69 0.56 -2.47
N LEU A 118 -16.61 0.51 -1.51
CA LEU A 118 -17.68 1.50 -1.41
C LEU A 118 -17.12 2.90 -1.12
N LEU A 119 -16.15 3.02 -0.20
CA LEU A 119 -15.49 4.29 0.13
C LEU A 119 -14.64 4.84 -1.03
N ARG A 120 -13.91 3.98 -1.76
CA ARG A 120 -13.15 4.34 -2.98
C ARG A 120 -14.06 4.84 -4.10
N ARG A 121 -15.32 4.39 -4.14
CA ARG A 121 -16.32 4.80 -5.14
C ARG A 121 -17.03 6.13 -4.81
N LEU A 122 -16.70 6.78 -3.69
CA LEU A 122 -17.30 8.06 -3.32
C LEU A 122 -16.58 9.25 -4.00
N SER A 123 -17.38 10.11 -4.63
CA SER A 123 -17.10 11.49 -5.08
C SER A 123 -15.64 11.90 -5.38
N GLY A 124 -15.12 11.43 -6.51
CA GLY A 124 -14.02 12.06 -7.24
C GLY A 124 -12.61 11.67 -6.82
N LEU A 125 -11.65 11.90 -7.72
CA LEU A 125 -10.26 11.44 -7.63
C LEU A 125 -9.60 11.72 -6.27
N ARG A 126 -9.81 12.90 -5.68
CA ARG A 126 -9.18 13.27 -4.41
C ARG A 126 -9.57 12.36 -3.24
N ILE A 127 -10.85 12.02 -3.11
CA ILE A 127 -11.32 11.16 -2.01
C ILE A 127 -10.79 9.73 -2.19
N GLU A 128 -10.78 9.26 -3.43
CA GLU A 128 -10.22 7.96 -3.78
C GLU A 128 -8.73 7.91 -3.44
N LEU A 129 -7.95 8.93 -3.80
CA LEU A 129 -6.52 9.03 -3.45
C LEU A 129 -6.27 9.12 -1.93
N PHE A 130 -7.07 9.89 -1.18
CA PHE A 130 -6.95 9.92 0.28
C PHE A 130 -7.22 8.56 0.91
N THR A 131 -8.14 7.78 0.33
CA THR A 131 -8.48 6.44 0.80
C THR A 131 -7.41 5.42 0.42
N LEU A 132 -6.85 5.51 -0.79
CA LEU A 132 -5.69 4.71 -1.22
C LEU A 132 -4.50 4.96 -0.31
N LEU A 133 -4.16 6.23 -0.05
CA LEU A 133 -3.02 6.60 0.77
C LEU A 133 -3.11 6.04 2.20
N VAL A 134 -4.31 5.88 2.77
CA VAL A 134 -4.49 5.18 4.05
C VAL A 134 -4.07 3.70 3.94
N ALA A 135 -4.45 3.03 2.86
CA ALA A 135 -4.09 1.64 2.62
C ALA A 135 -2.57 1.48 2.41
N GLU A 136 -1.95 2.30 1.55
CA GLU A 136 -0.50 2.26 1.29
C GLU A 136 0.31 2.43 2.58
N ILE A 137 -0.06 3.42 3.42
CA ILE A 137 0.64 3.68 4.68
C ILE A 137 0.54 2.48 5.65
N ILE A 138 -0.60 1.81 5.69
CA ILE A 138 -0.78 0.62 6.53
C ILE A 138 -0.01 -0.57 5.93
N ALA A 139 -0.03 -0.72 4.61
CA ALA A 139 0.71 -1.74 3.88
C ALA A 139 2.22 -1.64 4.17
N GLN A 140 2.81 -0.45 4.17
CA GLN A 140 4.22 -0.23 4.54
C GLN A 140 4.58 -0.80 5.92
N VAL A 141 3.71 -0.66 6.92
CA VAL A 141 3.97 -1.19 8.27
C VAL A 141 3.69 -2.69 8.32
N TYR A 142 2.61 -3.14 7.66
CA TYR A 142 2.26 -4.54 7.56
C TYR A 142 3.34 -5.40 6.91
N TYR A 143 3.83 -5.00 5.73
CA TYR A 143 4.87 -5.74 5.01
C TYR A 143 6.22 -5.70 5.72
N ARG A 144 6.49 -4.66 6.51
CA ARG A 144 7.67 -4.62 7.39
C ARG A 144 7.56 -5.62 8.52
N VAL A 145 6.40 -5.72 9.16
CA VAL A 145 6.13 -6.73 10.19
C VAL A 145 6.29 -8.15 9.62
N LEU A 146 5.80 -8.42 8.41
CA LEU A 146 6.01 -9.71 7.76
C LEU A 146 7.48 -9.97 7.42
N HIS A 147 8.15 -8.98 6.83
CA HIS A 147 9.57 -9.07 6.47
C HIS A 147 10.46 -9.38 7.68
N ASP A 148 10.23 -8.68 8.78
CA ASP A 148 11.05 -8.80 9.99
C ASP A 148 10.67 -10.05 10.81
N GLY A 149 9.38 -10.39 10.83
CA GLY A 149 8.84 -11.51 11.60
C GLY A 149 9.01 -12.88 10.97
N LEU A 150 9.18 -12.97 9.65
CA LEU A 150 9.39 -14.23 8.92
C LEU A 150 10.84 -14.31 8.41
N THR A 151 11.47 -15.47 8.53
CA THR A 151 12.88 -15.69 8.14
C THR A 151 13.04 -16.26 6.73
N ASP A 152 11.94 -16.67 6.10
CA ASP A 152 11.94 -17.26 4.77
C ASP A 152 12.36 -16.25 3.68
N CYS A 153 13.26 -16.69 2.80
CA CYS A 153 13.89 -15.81 1.82
C CYS A 153 12.94 -15.37 0.69
N VAL A 154 11.98 -16.21 0.30
CA VAL A 154 10.98 -15.88 -0.73
C VAL A 154 10.01 -14.85 -0.16
N PHE A 155 9.52 -15.08 1.06
CA PHE A 155 8.67 -14.12 1.77
C PHE A 155 9.33 -12.75 1.92
N ARG A 156 10.58 -12.72 2.39
CA ARG A 156 11.33 -11.47 2.52
C ARG A 156 11.53 -10.79 1.18
N SER A 157 11.83 -11.53 0.12
CA SER A 157 11.99 -10.95 -1.22
C SER A 157 10.70 -10.30 -1.72
N VAL A 158 9.56 -10.97 -1.55
CA VAL A 158 8.24 -10.40 -1.86
C VAL A 158 7.97 -9.15 -1.05
N CYS A 159 8.12 -9.21 0.28
CA CYS A 159 7.88 -8.04 1.14
C CYS A 159 8.82 -6.88 0.80
N THR A 160 10.09 -7.16 0.47
CA THR A 160 11.05 -6.11 0.08
C THR A 160 10.69 -5.46 -1.26
N GLN A 161 10.16 -6.24 -2.22
CA GLN A 161 9.66 -5.68 -3.48
C GLN A 161 8.43 -4.80 -3.24
N ILE A 162 7.44 -5.29 -2.48
CA ILE A 162 6.23 -4.52 -2.19
C ILE A 162 6.58 -3.25 -1.41
N LEU A 163 7.36 -3.34 -0.33
CA LEU A 163 7.81 -2.18 0.46
C LEU A 163 8.51 -1.10 -0.38
N HIS A 164 9.28 -1.51 -1.39
CA HIS A 164 9.93 -0.56 -2.29
C HIS A 164 8.93 0.20 -3.16
N ASP A 165 7.90 -0.49 -3.66
CA ASP A 165 6.86 0.12 -4.49
C ASP A 165 5.97 1.05 -3.65
N GLU A 166 5.58 0.63 -2.45
CA GLU A 166 4.75 1.38 -1.48
C GLU A 166 5.35 2.74 -1.07
N ASP A 167 6.67 2.78 -0.85
CA ASP A 167 7.38 4.04 -0.54
C ASP A 167 7.18 5.07 -1.67
N ALA A 168 7.20 4.62 -2.93
CA ALA A 168 7.00 5.46 -4.09
C ALA A 168 5.52 5.79 -4.31
N HIS A 169 4.59 4.87 -4.07
CA HIS A 169 3.15 5.10 -4.16
C HIS A 169 2.69 6.21 -3.21
N VAL A 170 3.11 6.13 -1.93
CA VAL A 170 2.83 7.16 -0.94
C VAL A 170 3.35 8.51 -1.40
N ALA A 171 4.58 8.56 -1.92
CA ALA A 171 5.18 9.80 -2.39
C ALA A 171 4.46 10.38 -3.62
N PHE A 172 4.12 9.54 -4.60
CA PHE A 172 3.39 9.92 -5.81
C PHE A 172 2.04 10.55 -5.48
N HIS A 173 1.24 9.89 -4.64
CA HIS A 173 -0.07 10.41 -4.24
C HIS A 173 0.06 11.65 -3.36
N CYS A 174 1.08 11.72 -2.50
CA CYS A 174 1.34 12.93 -1.71
C CYS A 174 1.65 14.14 -2.60
N ASP A 175 2.46 13.99 -3.64
CA ASP A 175 2.81 15.10 -4.53
C ASP A 175 1.61 15.62 -5.31
N TYR A 176 0.79 14.71 -5.84
CA TYR A 176 -0.45 15.09 -6.52
C TYR A 176 -1.42 15.80 -5.56
N LEU A 177 -1.71 15.19 -4.41
CA LEU A 177 -2.64 15.76 -3.43
C LEU A 177 -2.13 17.08 -2.84
N TYR A 178 -0.82 17.22 -2.63
CA TYR A 178 -0.25 18.47 -2.15
C TYR A 178 -0.56 19.63 -3.12
N ALA A 179 -0.35 19.43 -4.43
CA ALA A 179 -0.67 20.42 -5.44
C ALA A 179 -2.17 20.78 -5.43
N GLU A 180 -3.05 19.78 -5.35
CA GLU A 180 -4.50 19.98 -5.31
C GLU A 180 -4.96 20.77 -4.07
N LEU A 181 -4.36 20.47 -2.90
CA LEU A 181 -4.69 21.12 -1.62
C LEU A 181 -4.22 22.58 -1.54
N ARG A 182 -3.30 23.03 -2.39
CA ARG A 182 -2.88 24.45 -2.44
C ARG A 182 -4.01 25.39 -2.82
N THR A 183 -5.05 24.88 -3.48
CA THR A 183 -6.24 25.66 -3.85
C THR A 183 -7.18 25.90 -2.67
N PHE A 184 -6.98 25.20 -1.54
CA PHE A 184 -7.90 25.27 -0.40
C PHE A 184 -7.51 26.37 0.58
N SER A 185 -8.52 26.97 1.23
CA SER A 185 -8.29 27.89 2.33
C SER A 185 -7.63 27.17 3.53
N PRO A 186 -6.91 27.88 4.41
CA PRO A 186 -6.28 27.27 5.59
C PRO A 186 -7.26 26.50 6.47
N TYR A 187 -8.49 27.00 6.63
CA TYR A 187 -9.54 26.34 7.38
C TYR A 187 -9.99 25.01 6.73
N MET A 188 -10.14 24.98 5.40
CA MET A 188 -10.46 23.74 4.68
C MET A 188 -9.32 22.72 4.76
N ARG A 189 -8.06 23.15 4.63
CA ARG A 189 -6.89 22.27 4.82
C ARG A 189 -6.89 21.64 6.22
N TRP A 190 -7.15 22.44 7.26
CA TRP A 190 -7.27 21.94 8.63
C TRP A 190 -8.41 20.92 8.76
N LEU A 191 -9.60 21.23 8.26
CA LEU A 191 -10.76 20.33 8.36
C LEU A 191 -10.51 18.99 7.66
N VAL A 192 -10.00 19.02 6.43
CA VAL A 192 -9.66 17.80 5.68
C VAL A 192 -8.60 16.99 6.42
N SER A 193 -7.56 17.63 6.96
CA SER A 193 -6.53 16.96 7.76
C SER A 193 -7.12 16.24 8.98
N ARG A 194 -8.08 16.87 9.68
CA ARG A 194 -8.76 16.28 10.84
C ARG A 194 -9.66 15.09 10.46
N LEU A 195 -10.44 15.23 9.40
CA LEU A 195 -11.31 14.16 8.90
C LEU A 195 -10.48 12.96 8.45
N TRP A 196 -9.39 13.21 7.71
CA TRP A 196 -8.49 12.16 7.25
C TRP A 196 -7.79 11.44 8.41
N TYR A 197 -7.36 12.18 9.44
CA TYR A 197 -6.81 11.57 10.66
C TYR A 197 -7.82 10.65 11.36
N ALA A 198 -9.07 11.09 11.52
CA ALA A 198 -10.11 10.27 12.14
C ALA A 198 -10.41 9.02 11.32
N PHE A 199 -10.51 9.16 10.00
CA PHE A 199 -10.71 8.05 9.07
C PHE A 199 -9.55 7.05 9.13
N PHE A 200 -8.30 7.51 9.07
CA PHE A 200 -7.12 6.66 9.21
C PHE A 200 -7.12 5.89 10.52
N SER A 201 -7.44 6.57 11.64
CA SER A 201 -7.49 5.93 12.96
C SER A 201 -8.51 4.80 13.00
N LEU A 202 -9.70 5.00 12.42
CA LEU A 202 -10.75 3.98 12.35
C LEU A 202 -10.29 2.78 11.52
N VAL A 203 -9.73 3.03 10.34
CA VAL A 203 -9.23 1.98 9.45
C VAL A 203 -8.07 1.20 10.09
N CYS A 204 -7.11 1.90 10.69
CA CYS A 204 -6.00 1.26 11.40
C CYS A 204 -6.50 0.36 12.54
N LEU A 205 -7.57 0.76 13.25
CA LEU A 205 -8.16 -0.03 14.32
C LEU A 205 -8.73 -1.35 13.79
N VAL A 206 -9.47 -1.28 12.68
CA VAL A 206 -10.03 -2.45 12.02
C VAL A 206 -8.90 -3.40 11.61
N VAL A 207 -7.83 -2.89 10.99
CA VAL A 207 -6.68 -3.70 10.59
C VAL A 207 -5.98 -4.34 11.79
N VAL A 208 -5.76 -3.59 12.87
CA VAL A 208 -5.17 -4.13 14.11
C VAL A 208 -6.01 -5.28 14.65
N CYS A 209 -7.33 -5.13 14.69
CA CYS A 209 -8.26 -6.16 15.14
C CYS A 209 -8.23 -7.40 14.23
N ASP A 210 -8.31 -7.20 12.91
CA ASP A 210 -8.37 -8.27 11.92
C ASP A 210 -7.08 -9.10 11.84
N HIS A 211 -5.94 -8.47 12.17
CA HIS A 211 -4.60 -9.04 12.10
C HIS A 211 -3.99 -9.37 13.47
N PHE A 212 -4.75 -9.18 14.57
CA PHE A 212 -4.28 -9.41 15.94
C PHE A 212 -3.63 -10.79 16.14
N SER A 213 -4.22 -11.84 15.56
CA SER A 213 -3.68 -13.20 15.68
C SER A 213 -2.30 -13.34 15.02
N LEU A 214 -2.07 -12.69 13.88
CA LEU A 214 -0.76 -12.71 13.22
C LEU A 214 0.25 -11.89 14.03
N LEU A 215 -0.12 -10.68 14.43
CA LEU A 215 0.75 -9.79 15.22
C LEU A 215 1.23 -10.48 16.49
N ARG A 216 0.32 -11.14 17.22
CA ARG A 216 0.67 -11.91 18.43
C ARG A 216 1.65 -13.04 18.13
N MET A 217 1.49 -13.76 17.02
CA MET A 217 2.39 -14.86 16.65
C MET A 217 3.78 -14.37 16.25
N LEU A 218 3.85 -13.22 15.57
CA LEU A 218 5.10 -12.53 15.23
C LEU A 218 5.68 -11.72 16.39
N ARG A 219 5.09 -11.80 17.60
CA ARG A 219 5.48 -11.07 18.82
C ARG A 219 5.48 -9.54 18.64
N VAL A 220 4.67 -9.03 17.73
CA VAL A 220 4.44 -7.59 17.54
C VAL A 220 3.27 -7.17 18.40
N SER A 221 3.48 -6.14 19.23
CA SER A 221 2.41 -5.54 20.02
C SER A 221 1.41 -4.81 19.12
N PRO A 222 0.09 -5.02 19.27
CA PRO A 222 -0.93 -4.24 18.57
C PRO A 222 -0.78 -2.72 18.76
N ILE A 223 -0.33 -2.31 19.95
CA ILE A 223 -0.10 -0.90 20.26
C ILE A 223 1.13 -0.38 19.53
N ALA A 224 2.17 -1.21 19.38
CA ALA A 224 3.35 -0.84 18.60
C ALA A 224 2.98 -0.68 17.12
N PHE A 225 2.25 -1.65 16.54
CA PHE A 225 1.74 -1.57 15.17
C PHE A 225 0.91 -0.31 14.94
N TRP A 226 -0.03 -0.01 15.85
CA TRP A 226 -0.83 1.22 15.81
C TRP A 226 0.05 2.48 15.80
N LYS A 227 1.04 2.55 16.71
CA LYS A 227 1.96 3.70 16.80
C LYS A 227 2.81 3.86 15.54
N ASP A 228 3.30 2.76 14.98
CA ASP A 228 4.11 2.79 13.76
C ASP A 228 3.29 3.26 12.56
N CYS A 229 2.05 2.76 12.41
CA CYS A 229 1.08 3.23 11.42
C CYS A 229 0.82 4.74 11.57
N HIS A 230 0.51 5.21 12.78
CA HIS A 230 0.31 6.63 13.04
C HIS A 230 1.56 7.49 12.79
N GLY A 231 2.74 6.95 13.08
CA GLY A 231 4.01 7.63 12.80
C GLY A 231 4.27 7.80 11.30
N MET A 232 3.96 6.79 10.49
CA MET A 232 4.01 6.92 9.01
C MET A 232 2.94 7.89 8.51
N PHE A 233 1.73 7.81 9.06
CA PHE A 233 0.63 8.72 8.71
C PHE A 233 0.96 10.18 9.01
N ASP A 234 1.54 10.48 10.17
CA ASP A 234 1.92 11.84 10.51
C ASP A 234 2.99 12.41 9.58
N LYS A 235 3.91 11.59 9.07
CA LYS A 235 4.86 12.03 8.03
C LYS A 235 4.14 12.43 6.73
N ALA A 236 3.22 11.59 6.26
CA ALA A 236 2.42 11.90 5.07
C ALA A 236 1.52 13.14 5.28
N ARG A 237 0.91 13.25 6.46
CA ARG A 237 0.09 14.40 6.85
C ARG A 237 0.89 15.69 6.91
N ILE A 238 2.11 15.68 7.45
CA ILE A 238 3.01 16.84 7.44
C ILE A 238 3.38 17.21 6.00
N ARG A 239 3.68 16.24 5.13
CA ARG A 239 3.97 16.51 3.71
C ARG A 239 2.79 17.17 2.98
N LEU A 240 1.56 16.79 3.29
CA LEU A 240 0.34 17.30 2.63
C LEU A 240 -0.16 18.65 3.20
N PHE A 241 -0.13 18.79 4.53
CA PHE A 241 -0.79 19.88 5.24
C PHE A 241 0.16 20.84 5.96
N GLY A 242 1.46 20.53 5.99
CA GLY A 242 2.51 21.44 6.45
C GLY A 242 2.74 22.62 5.52
#